data_AF-A0A150P812-F1
#
_entry.id   AF-A0A150P812-F1
#
_cell.length_a   1.000
_cell.length_b   1.000
_cell.length_c   1.000
_cell.angle_alpha   90.00
_cell.angle_beta   90.00
_cell.angle_gamma   90.00
#
_symmetry.space_group_name_H-M   'P 1'
#
loop_
_entity.id
_entity.type
_entity.pdbx_description
1 polymer ?
#
loop_
_entity_poly.entity_id
_entity_poly.type
_entity_poly.pdbx_seq_one_letter_code
_entity_poly.pdbx_strand_id
1 'polypeptide(L)'
;MKNIRHTTPMRALIFGLVAGGISLSAPGQAQAVEYGVYEGDGCPAGYAPLTPLDAFWTFAGSCNELPYSGVFRLADGSSIDGPWNNCQQNANDTRELEYTLCKPNYELFEIGGTTFAVVRGGEQCLDGFELVDFATASAYSEEICTHVGYWGIARIGGGGSIDGVGYGCGIRATDSRSLGDAICVESD
;
A
#
# COMPACT_ATOMS: atom_id res chain seq x y z
N MET A 1 -14.11 -15.89 0.45
CA MET A 1 -12.93 -15.03 0.66
C MET A 1 -11.96 -15.76 1.58
N LYS A 2 -10.88 -16.32 1.04
CA LYS A 2 -9.88 -17.04 1.84
C LYS A 2 -8.67 -16.11 2.01
N ASN A 3 -8.74 -15.26 3.03
CA ASN A 3 -7.69 -14.31 3.38
C ASN A 3 -6.56 -15.10 4.08
N ILE A 4 -5.51 -15.48 3.34
CA ILE A 4 -4.33 -16.12 3.93
C ILE A 4 -3.42 -14.98 4.40
N ARG A 5 -3.62 -14.54 5.64
CA ARG A 5 -2.72 -13.60 6.32
C ARG A 5 -1.50 -14.38 6.80
N HIS A 6 -0.35 -14.20 6.15
CA HIS A 6 0.93 -14.65 6.67
C HIS A 6 1.58 -13.53 7.50
N THR A 7 1.15 -13.39 8.75
CA THR A 7 1.86 -12.57 9.75
C THR A 7 2.94 -13.43 10.40
N THR A 8 4.21 -13.22 10.03
CA THR A 8 5.34 -13.84 10.74
C THR A 8 6.18 -12.76 11.41
N PRO A 9 6.49 -12.87 12.71
CA PRO A 9 7.32 -11.90 13.41
C PRO A 9 8.78 -11.98 12.91
N MET A 10 9.27 -10.90 12.30
CA MET A 10 10.67 -10.79 11.90
C MET A 10 11.57 -10.72 13.14
N ARG A 11 12.40 -11.74 13.32
CA ARG A 11 13.57 -11.68 14.21
C ARG A 11 14.68 -10.95 13.46
N ALA A 12 15.00 -9.74 13.89
CA ALA A 12 16.11 -8.96 13.36
C ALA A 12 17.45 -9.71 13.55
N LEU A 13 18.03 -10.19 12.46
CA LEU A 13 19.41 -10.69 12.41
C LEU A 13 20.34 -9.51 12.15
N ILE A 14 20.90 -8.97 13.23
CA ILE A 14 21.97 -7.98 13.17
C ILE A 14 23.26 -8.71 12.80
N PHE A 15 23.65 -8.68 11.53
CA PHE A 15 25.01 -9.03 11.11
C PHE A 15 25.89 -7.78 11.19
N GLY A 16 26.72 -7.71 12.23
CA GLY A 16 27.78 -6.72 12.33
C GLY A 16 29.03 -7.18 11.58
N LEU A 17 29.51 -6.36 10.65
CA LEU A 17 30.89 -6.43 10.16
C LEU A 17 31.36 -5.01 9.82
N VAL A 18 32.30 -4.51 10.64
CA VAL A 18 32.99 -3.24 10.41
C VAL A 18 34.32 -3.55 9.74
N ALA A 19 34.51 -3.07 8.50
CA ALA A 19 35.82 -2.82 7.92
C ALA A 19 35.68 -1.72 6.87
N GLY A 20 36.57 -0.72 6.94
CA GLY A 20 36.44 0.58 6.29
C GLY A 20 36.31 0.54 4.77
N GLY A 21 35.41 1.36 4.27
CA GLY A 21 35.16 1.61 2.86
C GLY A 21 34.13 2.72 2.76
N ILE A 22 34.30 3.60 1.77
CA ILE A 22 33.48 4.77 1.45
C ILE A 22 32.01 4.51 1.81
N SER A 23 31.45 5.34 2.71
CA SER A 23 30.01 5.31 3.02
C SER A 23 29.26 5.84 1.81
N LEU A 24 29.07 4.97 0.81
CA LEU A 24 27.90 5.02 -0.04
C LEU A 24 26.75 4.69 0.91
N SER A 25 26.03 5.72 1.36
CA SER A 25 24.75 5.52 2.00
C SER A 25 23.93 4.64 1.06
N ALA A 26 23.74 3.37 1.42
CA ALA A 26 22.79 2.52 0.75
C ALA A 26 21.47 3.31 0.68
N PRO A 27 20.84 3.45 -0.50
CA PRO A 27 19.51 4.03 -0.56
C PRO A 27 18.62 3.29 0.44
N GLY A 28 17.82 4.07 1.18
CA GLY A 28 17.07 3.63 2.35
C GLY A 28 16.50 2.21 2.18
N GLN A 29 17.01 1.31 3.01
CA GLN A 29 16.48 -0.01 3.36
C GLN A 29 15.61 -0.68 2.28
N ALA A 30 16.26 -1.34 1.34
CA ALA A 30 15.70 -2.51 0.69
C ALA A 30 15.32 -3.56 1.75
N GLN A 31 14.03 -3.68 2.05
CA GLN A 31 13.48 -4.61 3.05
C GLN A 31 12.32 -5.37 2.44
N ALA A 32 12.13 -6.61 2.92
CA ALA A 32 10.94 -7.39 2.64
C ALA A 32 9.70 -6.61 3.12
N VAL A 33 8.66 -6.59 2.29
CA VAL A 33 7.41 -5.88 2.57
C VAL A 33 6.32 -6.85 3.03
N GLU A 34 5.38 -6.36 3.84
CA GLU A 34 4.14 -7.07 4.08
C GLU A 34 3.36 -7.21 2.77
N TYR A 35 2.77 -8.38 2.54
CA TYR A 35 2.01 -8.67 1.34
C TYR A 35 0.85 -9.64 1.61
N GLY A 36 -0.12 -9.62 0.70
CA GLY A 36 -1.15 -10.65 0.57
C GLY A 36 -1.22 -11.17 -0.86
N VAL A 37 -1.75 -12.38 -1.01
CA VAL A 37 -2.06 -12.99 -2.32
C VAL A 37 -3.55 -12.80 -2.58
N TYR A 38 -3.89 -12.16 -3.69
CA TYR A 38 -5.27 -11.85 -4.06
C TYR A 38 -5.60 -12.47 -5.41
N GLU A 39 -6.82 -13.00 -5.55
CA GLU A 39 -7.31 -13.53 -6.83
C GLU A 39 -7.67 -12.39 -7.79
N GLY A 40 -7.33 -12.56 -9.07
CA GLY A 40 -7.61 -11.62 -10.15
C GLY A 40 -6.43 -10.71 -10.53
N ASP A 41 -6.74 -9.76 -11.42
CA ASP A 41 -5.74 -8.92 -12.10
C ASP A 41 -5.35 -7.63 -11.35
N GLY A 42 -5.86 -7.43 -10.14
CA GLY A 42 -5.64 -6.20 -9.39
C GLY A 42 -5.71 -6.39 -7.88
N CYS A 43 -5.35 -5.33 -7.18
CA CYS A 43 -5.41 -5.27 -5.73
C CYS A 43 -6.72 -4.65 -5.25
N PRO A 44 -7.23 -5.05 -4.09
CA PRO A 44 -8.38 -4.39 -3.47
C PRO A 44 -8.05 -2.95 -3.07
N ALA A 45 -9.09 -2.18 -2.70
CA ALA A 45 -8.94 -0.82 -2.21
C ALA A 45 -7.93 -0.74 -1.07
N GLY A 46 -7.04 0.26 -1.14
CA GLY A 46 -5.94 0.43 -0.18
C GLY A 46 -4.79 -0.55 -0.33
N TYR A 47 -4.74 -1.34 -1.38
CA TYR A 47 -3.58 -2.15 -1.70
C TYR A 47 -3.04 -1.81 -3.09
N ALA A 48 -1.73 -1.95 -3.26
CA ALA A 48 -1.06 -1.76 -4.54
C ALA A 48 -0.27 -3.03 -4.89
N PRO A 49 -0.10 -3.34 -6.19
CA PRO A 49 0.72 -4.48 -6.58
C PRO A 49 2.16 -4.27 -6.11
N LEU A 50 2.82 -5.35 -5.68
CA LEU A 50 4.25 -5.31 -5.40
C LEU A 50 5.01 -4.91 -6.67
N THR A 51 5.99 -4.03 -6.53
CA THR A 51 6.95 -3.78 -7.62
C THR A 51 7.90 -4.97 -7.77
N PRO A 52 8.57 -5.14 -8.92
CA PRO A 52 9.64 -6.13 -9.07
C PRO A 52 10.73 -6.02 -7.99
N LEU A 53 11.02 -4.79 -7.55
CA LEU A 53 11.99 -4.54 -6.49
C LEU A 53 11.47 -4.99 -5.12
N ASP A 54 10.21 -4.69 -4.77
CA ASP A 54 9.59 -5.20 -3.55
C ASP A 54 9.63 -6.73 -3.52
N ALA A 55 9.19 -7.36 -4.62
CA ALA A 55 9.16 -8.82 -4.76
C ALA A 55 10.57 -9.43 -4.65
N PHE A 56 11.59 -8.79 -5.21
CA PHE A 56 12.97 -9.26 -5.11
C PHE A 56 13.41 -9.32 -3.64
N TRP A 57 13.25 -8.23 -2.90
CA TRP A 57 13.69 -8.17 -1.51
C TRP A 57 12.85 -9.03 -0.57
N THR A 58 11.55 -9.12 -0.83
CA THR A 58 10.66 -10.00 -0.09
C THR A 58 11.06 -11.46 -0.27
N PHE A 59 11.22 -11.94 -1.51
CA PHE A 59 11.34 -13.38 -1.78
C PHE A 59 12.78 -13.89 -1.95
N ALA A 60 13.81 -13.03 -1.91
CA ALA A 60 15.20 -13.45 -1.98
C ALA A 60 15.59 -14.50 -0.91
N GLY A 61 14.96 -14.45 0.26
CA GLY A 61 15.16 -15.42 1.35
C GLY A 61 13.92 -16.25 1.72
N SER A 62 12.76 -15.94 1.17
CA SER A 62 11.47 -16.51 1.58
C SER A 62 10.63 -17.03 0.43
N CYS A 63 11.24 -17.34 -0.73
CA CYS A 63 10.55 -17.90 -1.89
C CYS A 63 9.57 -19.05 -1.54
N ASN A 64 9.94 -19.92 -0.60
CA ASN A 64 9.13 -21.05 -0.13
C ASN A 64 7.81 -20.67 0.56
N GLU A 65 7.58 -19.39 0.87
CA GLU A 65 6.32 -18.90 1.43
C GLU A 65 5.24 -18.72 0.36
N LEU A 66 5.62 -18.61 -0.91
CA LEU A 66 4.65 -18.56 -2.01
C LEU A 66 4.08 -19.96 -2.30
N PRO A 67 2.80 -20.05 -2.73
CA PRO A 67 2.23 -21.28 -3.25
C PRO A 67 3.14 -21.94 -4.29
N TYR A 68 3.44 -23.23 -4.08
CA TYR A 68 4.54 -23.93 -4.76
C TYR A 68 4.53 -23.75 -6.28
N SER A 69 3.39 -23.93 -6.94
CA SER A 69 3.21 -23.86 -8.40
C SER A 69 2.57 -22.55 -8.89
N GLY A 70 2.44 -21.55 -8.03
CA GLY A 70 1.77 -20.30 -8.38
C GLY A 70 2.56 -19.47 -9.39
N VAL A 71 1.86 -18.57 -10.06
CA VAL A 71 2.44 -17.46 -10.82
C VAL A 71 1.66 -16.22 -10.42
N PHE A 72 2.37 -15.19 -9.97
CA PHE A 72 1.76 -14.05 -9.33
C PHE A 72 2.11 -12.76 -10.06
N ARG A 73 1.09 -11.99 -10.38
CA ARG A 73 1.20 -10.67 -10.98
C ARG A 73 1.87 -9.69 -10.02
N LEU A 74 2.75 -8.89 -10.59
CA LEU A 74 3.42 -7.73 -9.99
C LEU A 74 3.04 -6.47 -10.76
N ALA A 75 3.50 -5.31 -10.30
CA ALA A 75 3.34 -4.05 -10.99
C ALA A 75 4.01 -4.06 -12.38
N ASP A 76 3.64 -3.09 -13.23
CA ASP A 76 4.25 -2.83 -14.53
C ASP A 76 4.26 -4.04 -15.49
N GLY A 77 3.23 -4.89 -15.39
CA GLY A 77 3.09 -6.09 -16.22
C GLY A 77 4.13 -7.18 -15.92
N SER A 78 4.79 -7.12 -14.77
CA SER A 78 5.75 -8.16 -14.35
C SER A 78 5.04 -9.29 -13.58
N SER A 79 5.76 -10.39 -13.37
CA SER A 79 5.31 -11.48 -12.51
C SER A 79 6.46 -12.12 -11.74
N ILE A 80 6.10 -12.94 -10.76
CA ILE A 80 7.02 -13.86 -10.08
C ILE A 80 6.41 -15.25 -10.06
N ASP A 81 7.20 -16.26 -10.42
CA ASP A 81 6.78 -17.65 -10.30
C ASP A 81 6.89 -18.11 -8.83
N GLY A 82 6.24 -19.22 -8.47
CA GLY A 82 6.42 -19.87 -7.17
C GLY A 82 7.75 -20.64 -7.05
N PRO A 83 7.97 -21.33 -5.93
CA PRO A 83 9.16 -22.16 -5.68
C PRO A 83 9.48 -23.18 -6.77
N TRP A 84 8.49 -23.69 -7.50
CA TRP A 84 8.69 -24.63 -8.60
C TRP A 84 9.64 -24.11 -9.69
N ASN A 85 9.68 -22.80 -9.88
CA ASN A 85 10.58 -22.12 -10.81
C ASN A 85 11.51 -21.14 -10.08
N ASN A 86 11.91 -21.48 -8.85
CA ASN A 86 12.88 -20.72 -8.04
C ASN A 86 12.54 -19.24 -7.85
N CYS A 87 11.25 -18.88 -7.81
CA CYS A 87 10.81 -17.50 -7.74
C CYS A 87 11.40 -16.58 -8.82
N GLN A 88 11.54 -17.12 -10.03
CA GLN A 88 11.95 -16.35 -11.19
C GLN A 88 10.97 -15.19 -11.42
N GLN A 89 11.51 -13.98 -11.54
CA GLN A 89 10.75 -12.82 -11.98
C GLN A 89 10.77 -12.70 -13.50
N ASN A 90 9.62 -12.39 -14.08
CA ASN A 90 9.45 -12.23 -15.51
C ASN A 90 8.96 -10.81 -15.78
N ALA A 91 9.67 -10.08 -16.63
CA ALA A 91 9.24 -8.76 -17.10
C ALA A 91 8.29 -8.93 -18.29
N ASN A 92 7.28 -8.06 -18.38
CA ASN A 92 6.28 -8.05 -19.48
C ASN A 92 5.61 -9.42 -19.66
N ASP A 93 5.17 -10.03 -18.57
CA ASP A 93 4.52 -11.32 -18.61
C ASP A 93 3.13 -11.22 -19.26
N THR A 94 2.97 -11.88 -20.40
CA THR A 94 1.73 -11.88 -21.17
C THR A 94 0.80 -13.05 -20.83
N ARG A 95 1.18 -13.90 -19.87
CA ARG A 95 0.33 -14.99 -19.39
C ARG A 95 -0.91 -14.43 -18.70
N GLU A 96 -2.03 -15.15 -18.77
CA GLU A 96 -3.16 -14.91 -17.87
C GLU A 96 -2.77 -15.40 -16.48
N LEU A 97 -2.81 -14.49 -15.50
CA LEU A 97 -2.37 -14.75 -14.13
C LEU A 97 -3.58 -14.70 -13.21
N GLU A 98 -3.74 -15.74 -12.42
CA GLU A 98 -4.89 -15.86 -11.52
C GLU A 98 -4.74 -15.06 -10.23
N TYR A 99 -3.50 -14.67 -9.87
CA TYR A 99 -3.22 -14.04 -8.58
C TYR A 99 -2.34 -12.80 -8.76
N THR A 100 -2.55 -11.81 -7.89
CA THR A 100 -1.73 -10.62 -7.74
C THR A 100 -1.16 -10.56 -6.32
N LEU A 101 0.13 -10.21 -6.21
CA LEU A 101 0.74 -9.91 -4.91
C LEU A 101 0.54 -8.44 -4.60
N CYS A 102 -0.11 -8.15 -3.48
CA CYS A 102 -0.47 -6.80 -3.10
C CYS A 102 0.10 -6.43 -1.74
N LYS A 103 0.60 -5.21 -1.62
CA LYS A 103 1.08 -4.61 -0.36
C LYS A 103 0.11 -3.51 0.10
N PRO A 104 0.02 -3.25 1.42
CA PRO A 104 -0.69 -2.10 1.93
C PRO A 104 -0.26 -0.80 1.24
N ASN A 105 -1.24 0.00 0.87
CA ASN A 105 -1.09 1.32 0.27
C ASN A 105 -2.03 2.31 0.99
N TYR A 106 -1.95 2.30 2.32
CA TYR A 106 -2.69 3.19 3.21
C TYR A 106 -1.85 3.55 4.42
N GLU A 107 -2.25 4.61 5.11
CA GLU A 107 -1.71 5.03 6.40
C GLU A 107 -2.86 5.14 7.40
N LEU A 108 -2.74 4.50 8.57
CA LEU A 108 -3.70 4.64 9.66
C LEU A 108 -3.20 5.69 10.66
N PHE A 109 -4.11 6.50 11.19
CA PHE A 109 -3.81 7.53 12.18
C PHE A 109 -5.01 7.78 13.10
N GLU A 110 -4.77 8.40 14.25
CA GLU A 110 -5.76 8.58 15.31
C GLU A 110 -5.98 10.06 15.61
N ILE A 111 -7.25 10.48 15.67
CA ILE A 111 -7.63 11.81 16.13
C ILE A 111 -8.73 11.64 17.16
N GLY A 112 -8.50 12.08 18.40
CA GLY A 112 -9.53 12.05 19.45
C GLY A 112 -10.01 10.65 19.86
N GLY A 113 -9.24 9.59 19.54
CA GLY A 113 -9.63 8.20 19.77
C GLY A 113 -10.50 7.60 18.67
N THR A 114 -10.56 8.27 17.51
CA THR A 114 -11.18 7.76 16.29
C THR A 114 -10.08 7.44 15.28
N THR A 115 -10.13 6.23 14.73
CA THR A 115 -9.19 5.76 13.71
C THR A 115 -9.58 6.30 12.33
N PHE A 116 -8.62 6.90 11.66
CA PHE A 116 -8.71 7.34 10.28
C PHE A 116 -7.71 6.58 9.42
N ALA A 117 -7.98 6.56 8.11
CA ALA A 117 -7.07 6.03 7.11
C ALA A 117 -6.91 7.02 5.96
N VAL A 118 -5.69 7.24 5.49
CA VAL A 118 -5.44 7.77 4.15
C VAL A 118 -5.20 6.60 3.23
N VAL A 119 -6.16 6.31 2.36
CA VAL A 119 -6.04 5.27 1.33
C VAL A 119 -5.45 5.89 0.07
N ARG A 120 -4.41 5.26 -0.49
CA ARG A 120 -3.71 5.75 -1.68
C ARG A 120 -4.05 4.93 -2.91
N GLY A 121 -4.00 5.57 -4.07
CA GLY A 121 -4.23 4.93 -5.37
C GLY A 121 -5.69 4.62 -5.68
N GLY A 122 -6.64 5.32 -5.04
CA GLY A 122 -8.07 5.18 -5.31
C GLY A 122 -8.93 6.08 -4.43
N GLU A 123 -10.24 6.10 -4.73
CA GLU A 123 -11.25 6.89 -4.01
C GLU A 123 -12.14 6.02 -3.08
N GLN A 124 -11.71 4.79 -2.79
CA GLN A 124 -12.44 3.81 -2.00
C GLN A 124 -11.74 3.57 -0.66
N CYS A 125 -12.52 3.19 0.34
CA CYS A 125 -12.01 2.87 1.67
C CYS A 125 -11.70 1.39 1.83
N LEU A 126 -10.88 1.10 2.85
CA LEU A 126 -10.62 -0.26 3.32
C LEU A 126 -11.91 -0.89 3.85
N ASP A 127 -11.97 -2.22 3.88
CA ASP A 127 -13.04 -2.93 4.58
C ASP A 127 -13.08 -2.50 6.06
N GLY A 128 -14.28 -2.17 6.56
CA GLY A 128 -14.48 -1.64 7.92
C GLY A 128 -14.24 -0.14 8.05
N PHE A 129 -14.03 0.55 6.94
CA PHE A 129 -13.90 2.01 6.90
C PHE A 129 -14.88 2.59 5.87
N GLU A 130 -15.30 3.83 6.11
CA GLU A 130 -16.09 4.61 5.17
C GLU A 130 -15.47 5.97 4.91
N LEU A 131 -15.87 6.64 3.82
CA LEU A 131 -15.36 7.97 3.52
C LEU A 131 -15.77 8.94 4.63
N VAL A 132 -14.79 9.67 5.18
CA VAL A 132 -15.07 10.67 6.22
C VAL A 132 -16.04 11.71 5.68
N ASP A 133 -17.08 12.07 6.44
CA ASP A 133 -18.02 13.08 6.00
C ASP A 133 -17.41 14.50 6.00
N PHE A 134 -18.05 15.44 5.31
CA PHE A 134 -17.56 16.82 5.19
C PHE A 134 -17.46 17.56 6.53
N ALA A 135 -18.39 17.34 7.46
CA ALA A 135 -18.39 18.03 8.75
C ALA A 135 -17.22 17.55 9.61
N THR A 136 -17.00 16.23 9.66
CA THR A 136 -15.88 15.61 10.36
C THR A 136 -14.54 16.01 9.74
N ALA A 137 -14.42 15.96 8.41
CA ALA A 137 -13.22 16.43 7.71
C ALA A 137 -12.94 17.91 8.00
N SER A 138 -13.97 18.75 8.05
CA SER A 138 -13.83 20.18 8.35
C SER A 138 -13.37 20.44 9.78
N ALA A 139 -13.89 19.68 10.74
CA ALA A 139 -13.53 19.82 12.14
C ALA A 139 -12.06 19.46 12.43
N TYR A 140 -11.51 18.49 11.69
CA TYR A 140 -10.15 17.96 11.87
C TYR A 140 -9.23 18.24 10.67
N SER A 141 -9.52 19.32 9.94
CA SER A 141 -8.87 19.61 8.66
C SER A 141 -7.35 19.77 8.77
N GLU A 142 -6.89 20.44 9.82
CA GLU A 142 -5.47 20.72 10.07
C GLU A 142 -4.69 19.45 10.41
N GLU A 143 -5.30 18.52 11.15
CA GLU A 143 -4.69 17.23 11.48
C GLU A 143 -4.71 16.27 10.28
N ILE A 144 -5.86 16.10 9.62
CA ILE A 144 -6.04 15.17 8.50
C ILE A 144 -5.12 15.54 7.32
N CYS A 145 -4.99 16.84 6.99
CA CYS A 145 -4.23 17.25 5.81
C CYS A 145 -2.73 16.93 5.90
N THR A 146 -2.19 16.71 7.11
CA THR A 146 -0.79 16.29 7.29
C THR A 146 -0.53 14.89 6.74
N HIS A 147 -1.57 14.04 6.71
CA HIS A 147 -1.50 12.68 6.21
C HIS A 147 -1.85 12.58 4.73
N VAL A 148 -2.51 13.56 4.11
CA VAL A 148 -2.84 13.57 2.66
C VAL A 148 -1.59 13.68 1.77
N GLY A 149 -0.42 13.99 2.36
CA GLY A 149 0.80 14.28 1.61
C GLY A 149 0.82 15.73 1.11
N TYR A 150 2.02 16.27 0.92
CA TYR A 150 2.19 17.73 0.83
C TYR A 150 1.38 18.39 -0.31
N TRP A 151 1.31 17.75 -1.49
CA TRP A 151 0.50 18.19 -2.63
C TRP A 151 -0.64 17.22 -2.95
N GLY A 152 -1.01 16.36 -2.00
CA GLY A 152 -2.07 15.39 -2.21
C GLY A 152 -3.45 16.06 -2.20
N ILE A 153 -4.41 15.39 -2.82
CA ILE A 153 -5.82 15.74 -2.73
C ILE A 153 -6.58 14.43 -2.58
N ALA A 154 -7.32 14.29 -1.49
CA ALA A 154 -8.01 13.08 -1.13
C ALA A 154 -9.54 13.27 -1.18
N ARG A 155 -10.23 12.24 -1.67
CA ARG A 155 -11.69 12.12 -1.65
C ARG A 155 -12.19 12.04 -0.20
N ILE A 156 -13.29 12.73 0.05
CA ILE A 156 -14.10 12.57 1.27
C ILE A 156 -15.56 12.27 0.88
N GLY A 157 -16.40 11.97 1.87
CA GLY A 157 -17.80 11.63 1.71
C GLY A 157 -18.61 12.76 1.05
N GLY A 158 -19.74 12.39 0.44
CA GLY A 158 -20.61 13.35 -0.26
C GLY A 158 -20.01 13.93 -1.56
N GLY A 159 -18.91 13.36 -2.06
CA GLY A 159 -18.23 13.84 -3.27
C GLY A 159 -17.29 15.03 -3.02
N GLY A 160 -16.96 15.33 -1.76
CA GLY A 160 -16.02 16.39 -1.41
C GLY A 160 -14.55 16.01 -1.61
N SER A 161 -13.66 16.94 -1.24
CA SER A 161 -12.22 16.68 -1.16
C SER A 161 -11.57 17.40 0.01
N ILE A 162 -10.41 16.92 0.45
CA ILE A 162 -9.46 17.63 1.32
C ILE A 162 -8.10 17.70 0.64
N ASP A 163 -7.45 18.87 0.74
CA ASP A 163 -6.12 19.10 0.20
C ASP A 163 -5.02 18.88 1.26
N GLY A 164 -3.82 18.54 0.80
CA GLY A 164 -2.62 18.51 1.62
C GLY A 164 -2.13 19.89 2.08
N VAL A 165 -1.14 19.86 2.97
CA VAL A 165 -0.56 21.06 3.62
C VAL A 165 -0.03 22.09 2.63
N GLY A 166 0.56 21.68 1.50
CA GLY A 166 1.09 22.58 0.48
C GLY A 166 0.02 23.44 -0.20
N TYR A 167 -1.23 22.99 -0.18
CA TYR A 167 -2.40 23.75 -0.65
C TYR A 167 -3.18 24.44 0.48
N GLY A 168 -2.66 24.40 1.71
CA GLY A 168 -3.27 25.08 2.86
C GLY A 168 -4.45 24.33 3.51
N CYS A 169 -4.50 23.01 3.38
CA CYS A 169 -5.51 22.15 4.04
C CYS A 169 -6.96 22.51 3.66
N GLY A 170 -7.17 22.95 2.41
CA GLY A 170 -8.48 23.33 1.91
C GLY A 170 -9.45 22.16 1.82
N ILE A 171 -10.72 22.40 2.16
CA ILE A 171 -11.79 21.41 2.04
C ILE A 171 -12.86 21.92 1.09
N ARG A 172 -13.38 21.01 0.26
CA ARG A 172 -14.47 21.29 -0.68
C ARG A 172 -15.60 20.32 -0.42
N ALA A 173 -16.83 20.85 -0.38
CA ALA A 173 -18.03 20.04 -0.25
C ALA A 173 -18.34 19.24 -1.53
N THR A 174 -17.78 19.65 -2.67
CA THR A 174 -17.95 18.95 -3.94
C THR A 174 -16.69 19.12 -4.78
N ASP A 175 -16.22 18.01 -5.34
CA ASP A 175 -15.09 17.96 -6.26
C ASP A 175 -15.33 16.90 -7.33
N SER A 176 -15.45 17.33 -8.58
CA SER A 176 -15.73 16.46 -9.73
C SER A 176 -14.48 15.82 -10.35
N ARG A 177 -13.28 16.16 -9.85
CA ARG A 177 -12.04 15.56 -10.32
C ARG A 177 -11.99 14.10 -9.90
N SER A 178 -11.34 13.25 -10.70
CA SER A 178 -10.89 11.95 -10.22
C SER A 178 -9.63 12.18 -9.39
N LEU A 179 -9.66 11.73 -8.15
CA LEU A 179 -8.63 11.91 -7.13
C LEU A 179 -7.89 10.59 -6.91
N GLY A 180 -6.64 10.72 -6.49
CA GLY A 180 -5.74 9.57 -6.30
C GLY A 180 -5.84 8.94 -4.92
N ASP A 181 -6.43 9.63 -3.94
CA ASP A 181 -6.46 9.21 -2.54
C ASP A 181 -7.86 9.36 -1.96
N ALA A 182 -8.10 8.73 -0.79
CA ALA A 182 -9.31 8.88 0.01
C ALA A 182 -8.97 9.04 1.48
N ILE A 183 -9.74 9.88 2.19
CA ILE A 183 -9.75 9.89 3.65
C ILE A 183 -10.95 9.08 4.13
N CYS A 184 -10.64 8.12 4.98
CA CYS A 184 -11.60 7.21 5.54
C CYS A 184 -11.57 7.27 7.06
N VAL A 185 -12.67 6.89 7.67
CA VAL A 185 -12.86 6.76 9.12
C VAL A 185 -13.37 5.35 9.40
N GLU A 186 -12.95 4.76 10.52
CA GLU A 186 -13.44 3.45 10.95
C GLU A 186 -14.98 3.51 11.06
N SER A 187 -15.63 2.51 10.49
CA SER A 187 -17.09 2.36 10.56
C SER A 187 -17.50 1.80 11.92
N ASP A 188 -18.55 2.37 12.52
CA ASP A 188 -19.17 1.85 13.76
C ASP A 188 -19.83 0.46 13.58
#